data_AF-A0A9K3Q021-F1
#
_entry.id   AF-A0A9K3Q021-F1
#
_cell.length_a   1.000
_cell.length_b   1.000
_cell.length_c   1.000
_cell.angle_alpha   90.00
_cell.angle_beta   90.00
_cell.angle_gamma   90.00
#
_symmetry.space_group_name_H-M   'P 1'
#
loop_
_entity.id
_entity.type
_entity.pdbx_description
1 polymer ?
#
loop_
_entity_poly.entity_id
_entity_poly.type
_entity_poly.pdbx_seq_one_letter_code
_entity_poly.pdbx_strand_id
1 'polypeptide(L)'
;MESRDRCSEEGDAPLVARILEESIGNERNGYHEVTYHPYTRRAISLTMGTQLSAPFDHHWDLSPTIALLDDLESLELTSCKTIPPELRNLKRMKSLTLIGCKRLEEFPENLFQSKLCEGTGELIGLTQLQELRILGIIPIIPSYIISHIAPLKDLRVLQFSFHSLSLEEECLNLQQYCRPEIQFNHSLRQLILNRCHITNRGFEALFDMVIHQYPNLQKLYLCKNQITSLRCLASEEALRRARYSQLEELALSDNPVWSSPQNADDEQRYLGLFLERCAVRLWYFGYRFYNSRIFSPTNQHWLDVNKSGRFLIDQGFGDEIGWPKCESKSCSTTMLATARKPSITPLSLWPFILAKVYDPRNHNTMDSSHPDLRRANILYFLIRNGPVLAGRKF
;
A
#
# COMPACT_ATOMS: atom_id res chain seq x y z
N MET A 1 10.24 -45.12 40.20
CA MET A 1 9.31 -44.02 39.88
C MET A 1 10.09 -42.99 39.11
N GLU A 2 10.10 -43.13 37.79
CA GLU A 2 10.60 -42.14 36.85
C GLU A 2 9.55 -41.03 36.73
N SER A 3 9.88 -39.81 37.15
CA SER A 3 9.10 -38.62 36.82
C SER A 3 9.75 -37.91 35.64
N ARG A 4 9.13 -38.08 34.48
CA ARG A 4 9.37 -37.33 33.25
C ARG A 4 9.08 -35.85 33.49
N ASP A 5 10.13 -35.06 33.70
CA ASP A 5 10.15 -33.62 33.47
C ASP A 5 11.35 -33.30 32.58
N ARG A 6 11.15 -33.46 31.27
CA ARG A 6 11.97 -32.83 30.24
C ARG A 6 11.02 -32.06 29.33
N CYS A 7 10.48 -30.97 29.86
CA CYS A 7 9.92 -29.93 29.01
C CYS A 7 11.04 -29.40 28.11
N SER A 8 10.82 -29.49 26.82
CA SER A 8 11.61 -28.92 25.74
C SER A 8 11.74 -27.39 25.92
N GLU A 9 12.83 -26.93 26.54
CA GLU A 9 13.12 -25.51 26.79
C GLU A 9 13.77 -24.76 25.62
N GLU A 10 14.06 -25.45 24.51
CA GLU A 10 14.62 -24.82 23.31
C GLU A 10 13.48 -24.36 22.40
N GLY A 11 13.19 -23.04 22.41
CA GLY A 11 12.34 -22.41 21.40
C GLY A 11 12.94 -22.50 20.00
N ASP A 12 12.40 -21.77 19.01
CA ASP A 12 12.84 -21.91 17.61
C ASP A 12 14.25 -21.34 17.34
N ALA A 13 14.97 -20.83 18.34
CA ALA A 13 16.28 -20.20 18.17
C ALA A 13 17.35 -21.12 17.54
N PRO A 14 17.54 -22.39 17.97
CA PRO A 14 18.50 -23.30 17.32
C PRO A 14 18.09 -23.64 15.88
N LEU A 15 16.78 -23.77 15.63
CA LEU A 15 16.23 -24.05 14.31
C LEU A 15 16.47 -22.87 13.35
N VAL A 16 16.23 -21.64 13.82
CA VAL A 16 16.56 -20.40 13.08
C VAL A 16 18.05 -20.34 12.77
N ALA A 17 18.92 -20.60 13.75
CA ALA A 17 20.37 -20.58 13.53
C ALA A 17 20.78 -21.58 12.44
N ARG A 18 20.22 -22.79 12.47
CA ARG A 18 20.42 -23.80 11.43
C ARG A 18 19.93 -23.35 10.05
N ILE A 19 18.75 -22.73 9.97
CA ILE A 19 18.22 -22.20 8.70
C ILE A 19 19.16 -21.13 8.14
N LEU A 20 19.66 -20.23 8.98
CA LEU A 20 20.60 -19.18 8.58
C LEU A 20 21.91 -19.77 8.05
N GLU A 21 22.46 -20.78 8.74
CA GLU A 21 23.67 -21.50 8.33
C GLU A 21 23.46 -22.26 7.01
N GLU A 22 22.34 -22.97 6.84
CA GLU A 22 22.01 -23.71 5.62
C GLU A 22 21.71 -22.79 4.43
N SER A 23 21.26 -21.55 4.66
CA SER A 23 20.84 -20.64 3.59
C SER A 23 21.92 -19.62 3.20
N ILE A 24 22.33 -18.75 4.13
CA ILE A 24 23.28 -17.65 3.88
C ILE A 24 24.70 -18.07 4.30
N GLY A 25 24.84 -19.09 5.15
CA GLY A 25 26.12 -19.53 5.67
C GLY A 25 26.83 -18.47 6.51
N ASN A 26 28.14 -18.64 6.72
CA ASN A 26 29.00 -17.68 7.44
C ASN A 26 29.40 -16.47 6.56
N GLU A 27 28.55 -16.05 5.62
CA GLU A 27 28.85 -14.90 4.78
C GLU A 27 28.99 -13.63 5.63
N ARG A 28 30.14 -12.96 5.51
CA ARG A 28 30.49 -11.75 6.29
C ARG A 28 29.51 -10.57 6.08
N ASN A 29 28.65 -10.66 5.07
CA ASN A 29 27.71 -9.62 4.66
C ASN A 29 26.23 -10.04 4.82
N GLY A 30 25.97 -11.19 5.44
CA GLY A 30 24.63 -11.63 5.79
C GLY A 30 24.05 -10.79 6.94
N TYR A 31 22.77 -10.47 6.87
CA TYR A 31 22.03 -9.91 7.99
C TYR A 31 20.75 -10.70 8.21
N HIS A 32 20.31 -10.73 9.45
CA HIS A 32 19.04 -11.34 9.83
C HIS A 32 18.44 -10.61 11.02
N GLU A 33 17.11 -10.64 11.09
CA GLU A 33 16.34 -10.15 12.23
C GLU A 33 15.22 -11.15 12.48
N VAL A 34 15.06 -11.57 13.72
CA VAL A 34 14.03 -12.54 14.11
C VAL A 34 13.23 -11.98 15.26
N THR A 35 11.91 -12.01 15.11
CA THR A 35 10.98 -11.73 16.20
C THR A 35 10.40 -13.04 16.70
N TYR A 36 10.49 -13.25 18.01
CA TYR A 36 9.93 -14.41 18.70
C TYR A 36 8.67 -14.05 19.46
N HIS A 37 7.74 -14.99 19.54
CA HIS A 37 6.58 -14.85 20.43
C HIS A 37 7.06 -14.82 21.90
N PRO A 38 6.61 -13.85 22.73
CA PRO A 38 7.19 -13.62 24.06
C PRO A 38 7.13 -14.82 25.02
N TYR A 39 6.12 -15.66 24.87
CA TYR A 39 5.85 -16.77 25.80
C TYR A 39 6.31 -18.13 25.27
N THR A 40 6.13 -18.38 23.98
CA THR A 40 6.41 -19.69 23.38
C THR A 40 7.81 -19.76 22.78
N ARG A 41 8.50 -18.62 22.65
CA ARG A 41 9.81 -18.50 21.98
C ARG A 41 9.82 -19.08 20.57
N ARG A 42 8.65 -19.15 19.91
CA ARG A 42 8.52 -19.57 18.51
C ARG A 42 8.72 -18.37 17.59
N ALA A 43 9.38 -18.57 16.46
CA ALA A 43 9.67 -17.52 15.51
C ALA A 43 8.38 -17.12 14.79
N ILE A 44 8.02 -15.83 14.86
CA ILE A 44 6.81 -15.29 14.24
C ILE A 44 7.12 -14.39 13.04
N SER A 45 8.30 -13.79 13.02
CA SER A 45 8.80 -13.04 11.87
C SER A 45 10.28 -13.30 11.69
N LEU A 46 10.70 -13.52 10.45
CA LEU A 46 12.08 -13.72 10.05
C LEU A 46 12.39 -12.83 8.85
N THR A 47 13.39 -11.97 9.01
CA THR A 47 14.01 -11.22 7.92
C THR A 47 15.42 -11.76 7.76
N MET A 48 15.82 -12.07 6.52
CA MET A 48 17.18 -12.49 6.24
C MET A 48 17.61 -12.14 4.82
N GLY A 49 18.89 -11.88 4.64
CA GLY A 49 19.46 -11.70 3.32
C GLY A 49 20.90 -11.20 3.36
N THR A 50 21.40 -10.82 2.19
CA THR A 50 22.75 -10.27 2.03
C THR A 50 22.65 -8.79 1.70
N GLN A 51 23.64 -8.01 2.15
CA GLN A 51 23.70 -6.58 1.78
C GLN A 51 23.71 -6.43 0.26
N LEU A 52 22.95 -5.45 -0.24
CA LEU A 52 22.92 -5.04 -1.65
C LEU A 52 24.22 -4.28 -2.02
N SER A 53 25.39 -4.92 -1.93
CA SER A 53 26.68 -4.33 -2.33
C SER A 53 27.12 -4.85 -3.70
N ALA A 54 27.16 -3.97 -4.71
CA ALA A 54 27.78 -4.25 -6.01
C ALA A 54 29.30 -4.44 -5.87
N PRO A 55 29.99 -5.26 -6.71
CA PRO A 55 29.51 -5.99 -7.88
C PRO A 55 29.23 -7.49 -7.64
N PHE A 56 29.45 -7.97 -6.41
CA PHE A 56 29.23 -9.37 -6.07
C PHE A 56 27.83 -9.53 -5.51
N ASP A 57 26.91 -9.72 -6.43
CA ASP A 57 25.57 -10.25 -6.24
C ASP A 57 25.70 -11.62 -5.48
N HIS A 58 25.82 -11.60 -4.14
CA HIS A 58 25.83 -12.79 -3.30
C HIS A 58 24.39 -13.24 -3.17
N HIS A 59 24.04 -14.22 -4.00
CA HIS A 59 22.73 -14.83 -4.05
C HIS A 59 22.77 -16.13 -3.27
N TRP A 60 21.71 -16.41 -2.53
CA TRP A 60 21.65 -17.53 -1.61
C TRP A 60 20.32 -18.27 -1.78
N ASP A 61 20.32 -19.55 -1.44
CA ASP A 61 19.16 -20.44 -1.55
C ASP A 61 18.50 -20.56 -0.18
N LEU A 62 17.18 -20.36 -0.10
CA LEU A 62 16.50 -20.54 1.17
C LEU A 62 16.41 -22.03 1.52
N SER A 63 16.88 -22.39 2.71
CA SER A 63 16.81 -23.78 3.18
C SER A 63 15.36 -24.27 3.29
N PRO A 64 15.04 -25.49 2.77
CA PRO A 64 13.76 -26.17 2.99
C PRO A 64 13.38 -26.33 4.46
N THR A 65 14.37 -26.33 5.36
CA THR A 65 14.19 -26.39 6.82
C THR A 65 13.33 -25.25 7.34
N ILE A 66 13.19 -24.14 6.59
CA ILE A 66 12.27 -23.04 6.91
C ILE A 66 10.84 -23.54 7.19
N ALA A 67 10.41 -24.62 6.53
CA ALA A 67 9.07 -25.19 6.67
C ALA A 67 8.77 -25.74 8.08
N LEU A 68 9.78 -25.91 8.93
CA LEU A 68 9.61 -26.36 10.32
C LEU A 68 9.21 -25.21 11.28
N LEU A 69 9.24 -23.96 10.82
CA LEU A 69 8.79 -22.80 11.60
C LEU A 69 7.26 -22.64 11.50
N ASP A 70 6.50 -23.57 12.08
CA ASP A 70 5.02 -23.65 11.91
C ASP A 70 4.26 -22.37 12.32
N ASP A 71 4.86 -21.58 13.23
CA ASP A 71 4.28 -20.35 13.77
C ASP A 71 4.71 -19.09 13.00
N LEU A 72 5.55 -19.23 11.96
CA LEU A 72 6.05 -18.11 11.18
C LEU A 72 4.91 -17.43 10.41
N GLU A 73 4.68 -16.16 10.71
CA GLU A 73 3.63 -15.35 10.08
C GLU A 73 4.16 -14.39 9.02
N SER A 74 5.44 -14.02 9.10
CA SER A 74 6.05 -13.06 8.20
C SER A 74 7.47 -13.48 7.81
N LEU A 75 7.74 -13.48 6.51
CA LEU A 75 9.05 -13.78 5.95
C LEU A 75 9.47 -12.68 4.97
N GLU A 76 10.66 -12.11 5.22
CA GLU A 76 11.31 -11.16 4.32
C GLU A 76 12.65 -11.72 3.85
N LEU A 77 12.82 -11.82 2.53
CA LEU A 77 14.02 -12.35 1.90
C LEU A 77 14.67 -11.30 1.01
N THR A 78 15.94 -11.01 1.25
CA THR A 78 16.72 -10.09 0.41
C THR A 78 17.79 -10.81 -0.39
N SER A 79 17.84 -10.57 -1.70
CA SER A 79 18.79 -11.19 -2.65
C SER A 79 18.73 -12.72 -2.68
N CYS A 80 17.54 -13.28 -2.43
CA CYS A 80 17.31 -14.72 -2.48
C CYS A 80 17.21 -15.21 -3.94
N LYS A 81 17.86 -16.35 -4.22
CA LYS A 81 17.95 -16.97 -5.53
C LYS A 81 16.87 -18.01 -5.75
N THR A 82 16.62 -18.86 -4.77
CA THR A 82 15.65 -19.94 -4.87
C THR A 82 14.81 -20.03 -3.60
N ILE A 83 13.51 -20.19 -3.80
CA ILE A 83 12.56 -20.40 -2.71
C ILE A 83 12.20 -21.89 -2.72
N PRO A 84 12.38 -22.62 -1.62
CA PRO A 84 12.06 -24.04 -1.57
C PRO A 84 10.54 -24.25 -1.68
N PRO A 85 10.06 -25.27 -2.40
CA PRO A 85 8.63 -25.58 -2.48
C PRO A 85 8.01 -25.90 -1.12
N GLU A 86 8.82 -26.35 -0.14
CA GLU A 86 8.44 -26.60 1.25
C GLU A 86 7.91 -25.34 1.96
N LEU A 87 8.20 -24.14 1.45
CA LEU A 87 7.63 -22.89 1.97
C LEU A 87 6.09 -22.94 2.06
N ARG A 88 5.45 -23.70 1.17
CA ARG A 88 3.98 -23.93 1.15
C ARG A 88 3.43 -24.60 2.42
N ASN A 89 4.28 -25.19 3.25
CA ASN A 89 3.88 -25.87 4.48
C ASN A 89 3.70 -24.91 5.65
N LEU A 90 4.04 -23.62 5.50
CA LEU A 90 3.91 -22.61 6.54
C LEU A 90 2.46 -22.16 6.71
N LYS A 91 1.73 -22.87 7.57
CA LYS A 91 0.28 -22.74 7.77
C LYS A 91 -0.18 -21.39 8.31
N ARG A 92 0.72 -20.64 8.99
CA ARG A 92 0.41 -19.33 9.59
C ARG A 92 0.96 -18.14 8.81
N MET A 93 1.62 -18.38 7.69
CA MET A 93 2.22 -17.32 6.88
C MET A 93 1.17 -16.34 6.37
N LYS A 94 1.29 -15.07 6.76
CA LYS A 94 0.40 -13.95 6.34
C LYS A 94 1.12 -12.98 5.40
N SER A 95 2.43 -12.84 5.51
CA SER A 95 3.20 -11.84 4.75
C SER A 95 4.47 -12.43 4.16
N LEU A 96 4.65 -12.24 2.85
CA LEU A 96 5.86 -12.61 2.13
C LEU A 96 6.41 -11.39 1.38
N THR A 97 7.65 -11.02 1.71
CA THR A 97 8.36 -9.91 1.06
C THR A 97 9.65 -10.43 0.42
N LEU A 98 9.81 -10.16 -0.87
CA LEU A 98 11.00 -10.49 -1.65
C LEU A 98 11.66 -9.20 -2.13
N ILE A 99 12.93 -8.98 -1.79
CA ILE A 99 13.66 -7.75 -2.07
C ILE A 99 14.92 -8.05 -2.88
N GLY A 100 15.03 -7.48 -4.07
CA GLY A 100 16.25 -7.58 -4.87
C GLY A 100 16.61 -8.99 -5.33
N CYS A 101 15.64 -9.91 -5.38
CA CYS A 101 15.78 -11.29 -5.86
C CYS A 101 15.95 -11.34 -7.40
N LYS A 102 17.02 -10.71 -7.91
CA LYS A 102 17.29 -10.56 -9.35
C LYS A 102 17.46 -11.87 -10.09
N ARG A 103 17.94 -12.89 -9.39
CA ARG A 103 18.20 -14.23 -9.93
C ARG A 103 17.20 -15.24 -9.41
N LEU A 104 15.99 -14.80 -9.07
CA LEU A 104 14.91 -15.74 -8.78
C LEU A 104 14.65 -16.54 -10.06
N GLU A 105 15.25 -17.73 -10.15
CA GLU A 105 15.27 -18.55 -11.36
C GLU A 105 13.84 -18.95 -11.73
N GLU A 106 13.07 -19.35 -10.72
CA GLU A 106 11.65 -19.68 -10.85
C GLU A 106 10.90 -19.24 -9.58
N PHE A 107 9.69 -18.73 -9.76
CA PHE A 107 8.75 -18.60 -8.65
C PHE A 107 8.13 -19.99 -8.45
N PRO A 108 8.29 -20.65 -7.28
CA PRO A 108 7.98 -22.08 -7.20
C PRO A 108 6.52 -22.33 -7.54
N GLU A 109 6.30 -23.25 -8.47
CA GLU A 109 4.97 -23.59 -8.93
C GLU A 109 4.12 -24.06 -7.75
N ASN A 110 2.86 -23.62 -7.73
CA ASN A 110 1.86 -24.08 -6.76
C ASN A 110 2.11 -23.66 -5.30
N LEU A 111 3.00 -22.71 -4.99
CA LEU A 111 3.15 -22.17 -3.61
C LEU A 111 1.83 -21.70 -3.00
N PHE A 112 0.97 -21.13 -3.82
CA PHE A 112 -0.31 -20.54 -3.42
C PHE A 112 -1.52 -21.43 -3.74
N GLN A 113 -1.30 -22.59 -4.34
CA GLN A 113 -2.39 -23.50 -4.66
C GLN A 113 -2.61 -24.45 -3.49
N SER A 114 -3.88 -24.58 -3.07
CA SER A 114 -4.26 -25.62 -2.13
C SER A 114 -4.13 -26.98 -2.83
N LYS A 115 -3.20 -27.82 -2.39
CA LYS A 115 -3.15 -29.23 -2.78
C LYS A 115 -3.30 -30.09 -1.53
N LEU A 116 -4.01 -31.21 -1.65
CA LEU A 116 -3.96 -32.23 -0.61
C LEU A 116 -2.60 -32.93 -0.72
N CYS A 117 -1.80 -32.94 0.35
CA CYS A 117 -0.60 -33.76 0.38
C CYS A 117 -0.99 -35.24 0.34
N GLU A 118 -0.57 -35.92 -0.73
CA GLU A 118 -0.70 -37.37 -0.85
C GLU A 118 0.05 -38.03 0.31
N GLY A 119 -0.65 -38.80 1.14
CA GLY A 119 -0.08 -39.51 2.29
C GLY A 119 -0.35 -38.90 3.67
N THR A 120 -0.52 -37.57 3.79
CA THR A 120 -0.88 -36.94 5.09
C THR A 120 -2.33 -36.46 5.14
N GLY A 121 -2.95 -36.23 3.98
CA GLY A 121 -4.30 -35.65 3.91
C GLY A 121 -4.37 -34.18 4.32
N GLU A 122 -3.24 -33.55 4.62
CA GLU A 122 -3.18 -32.15 5.00
C GLU A 122 -3.28 -31.23 3.77
N LEU A 123 -4.02 -30.14 3.93
CA LEU A 123 -4.03 -29.03 2.96
C LEU A 123 -2.72 -28.25 3.11
N ILE A 124 -1.94 -28.21 2.03
CA ILE A 124 -0.74 -27.39 1.88
C ILE A 124 -0.99 -26.25 0.90
N GLY A 125 -0.20 -25.18 1.00
CA GLY A 125 -0.34 -23.99 0.17
C GLY A 125 -0.53 -22.74 1.02
N LEU A 126 0.14 -21.65 0.63
CA LEU A 126 0.06 -20.33 1.27
C LEU A 126 -1.25 -19.59 0.94
N THR A 127 -2.39 -20.29 1.03
CA THR A 127 -3.70 -19.74 0.64
C THR A 127 -4.20 -18.63 1.55
N GLN A 128 -3.69 -18.59 2.78
CA GLN A 128 -3.99 -17.61 3.82
C GLN A 128 -3.14 -16.32 3.72
N LEU A 129 -2.27 -16.20 2.71
CA LEU A 129 -1.41 -15.05 2.53
C LEU A 129 -2.23 -13.77 2.35
N GLN A 130 -1.93 -12.75 3.15
CA GLN A 130 -2.59 -11.46 3.17
C GLN A 130 -1.75 -10.36 2.51
N GLU A 131 -0.44 -10.49 2.52
CA GLU A 131 0.48 -9.51 1.94
C GLU A 131 1.53 -10.19 1.08
N LEU A 132 1.65 -9.73 -0.17
CA LEU A 132 2.72 -10.11 -1.07
C LEU A 132 3.43 -8.85 -1.57
N ARG A 133 4.73 -8.76 -1.32
CA ARG A 133 5.56 -7.63 -1.74
C ARG A 133 6.76 -8.13 -2.52
N ILE A 134 6.95 -7.61 -3.72
CA ILE A 134 8.06 -7.96 -4.60
C ILE A 134 8.75 -6.65 -5.01
N LEU A 135 9.95 -6.44 -4.49
CA LEU A 135 10.67 -5.17 -4.46
C LEU A 135 12.07 -5.31 -5.08
N GLY A 136 12.63 -4.20 -5.53
CA GLY A 136 14.04 -4.11 -5.92
C GLY A 136 14.27 -4.32 -7.43
N ILE A 137 15.52 -4.52 -7.82
CA ILE A 137 15.81 -4.88 -9.22
C ILE A 137 15.37 -6.35 -9.34
N ILE A 138 14.32 -6.63 -10.08
CA ILE A 138 13.96 -7.99 -10.49
C ILE A 138 13.82 -7.87 -12.00
N PRO A 139 14.61 -8.64 -12.78
CA PRO A 139 14.75 -8.39 -14.22
C PRO A 139 13.40 -8.48 -14.93
N ILE A 140 12.50 -9.36 -14.49
CA ILE A 140 11.15 -9.55 -15.06
C ILE A 140 10.25 -10.05 -13.92
N ILE A 141 9.12 -9.36 -13.62
CA ILE A 141 8.03 -10.07 -12.92
C ILE A 141 7.57 -11.12 -13.92
N PRO A 142 7.60 -12.42 -13.58
CA PRO A 142 7.11 -13.39 -14.51
C PRO A 142 5.65 -13.07 -14.85
N SER A 143 5.34 -12.96 -16.15
CA SER A 143 3.98 -12.67 -16.60
C SER A 143 2.98 -13.71 -16.12
N TYR A 144 3.40 -14.84 -15.56
CA TYR A 144 2.50 -15.81 -14.95
C TYR A 144 2.20 -15.56 -13.48
N ILE A 145 2.85 -14.59 -12.79
CA ILE A 145 2.72 -14.45 -11.32
C ILE A 145 1.28 -14.18 -10.89
N ILE A 146 0.55 -13.36 -11.65
CA ILE A 146 -0.86 -13.05 -11.35
C ILE A 146 -1.71 -14.33 -11.41
N SER A 147 -1.39 -15.24 -12.32
CA SER A 147 -2.05 -16.55 -12.40
C SER A 147 -1.76 -17.42 -11.18
N HIS A 148 -0.56 -17.31 -10.61
CA HIS A 148 -0.16 -18.07 -9.43
C HIS A 148 -0.83 -17.55 -8.16
N ILE A 149 -1.00 -16.23 -8.02
CA ILE A 149 -1.65 -15.63 -6.85
C ILE A 149 -3.17 -15.52 -6.98
N ALA A 150 -3.74 -15.79 -8.16
CA ALA A 150 -5.18 -15.76 -8.41
C ALA A 150 -6.01 -16.54 -7.37
N PRO A 151 -5.60 -17.71 -6.85
CA PRO A 151 -6.37 -18.47 -5.85
C PRO A 151 -6.39 -17.83 -4.46
N LEU A 152 -5.55 -16.84 -4.16
CA LEU A 152 -5.48 -16.22 -2.83
C LEU A 152 -6.79 -15.47 -2.58
N LYS A 153 -7.54 -15.84 -1.54
CA LYS A 153 -8.82 -15.20 -1.20
C LYS A 153 -8.64 -14.05 -0.23
N ASP A 154 -7.60 -14.10 0.60
CA ASP A 154 -7.39 -13.16 1.71
C ASP A 154 -6.32 -12.10 1.42
N LEU A 155 -5.80 -12.03 0.18
CA LEU A 155 -4.75 -11.07 -0.19
C LEU A 155 -5.28 -9.63 -0.10
N ARG A 156 -4.76 -8.88 0.86
CA ARG A 156 -5.11 -7.47 1.13
C ARG A 156 -4.12 -6.50 0.52
N VAL A 157 -2.84 -6.86 0.48
CA VAL A 157 -1.78 -6.00 -0.05
C VAL A 157 -1.01 -6.73 -1.14
N LEU A 158 -0.96 -6.10 -2.32
CA LEU A 158 -0.13 -6.53 -3.43
C LEU A 158 0.79 -5.38 -3.83
N GLN A 159 2.10 -5.62 -3.72
CA GLN A 159 3.10 -4.64 -4.07
C GLN A 159 4.12 -5.17 -5.06
N PHE A 160 4.30 -4.40 -6.11
CA PHE A 160 5.38 -4.49 -7.08
C PHE A 160 6.15 -3.16 -7.08
N SER A 161 7.46 -3.21 -6.90
CA SER A 161 8.29 -1.99 -6.91
C SER A 161 9.69 -2.23 -7.48
N PHE A 162 9.96 -1.80 -8.72
CA PHE A 162 11.22 -2.13 -9.40
C PHE A 162 12.24 -1.01 -9.41
N HIS A 163 13.49 -1.28 -9.76
CA HIS A 163 14.55 -0.27 -9.83
C HIS A 163 15.28 -0.26 -11.17
N SER A 164 14.81 -1.01 -12.18
CA SER A 164 15.54 -1.14 -13.44
C SER A 164 15.45 0.14 -14.27
N LEU A 165 16.60 0.55 -14.83
CA LEU A 165 16.73 1.62 -15.82
C LEU A 165 16.66 1.09 -17.26
N SER A 166 16.58 -0.23 -17.46
CA SER A 166 16.74 -0.89 -18.76
C SER A 166 15.47 -1.53 -19.32
N LEU A 167 14.31 -1.29 -18.72
CA LEU A 167 13.05 -1.84 -19.22
C LEU A 167 12.50 -0.88 -20.27
N GLU A 168 12.61 -1.30 -21.54
CA GLU A 168 12.08 -0.57 -22.70
C GLU A 168 10.55 -0.72 -22.84
N GLU A 169 9.92 -1.64 -22.08
CA GLU A 169 8.49 -1.95 -22.15
C GLU A 169 7.79 -1.94 -20.77
N GLU A 170 6.46 -1.81 -20.77
CA GLU A 170 5.61 -1.92 -19.58
C GLU A 170 5.85 -3.27 -18.89
N CYS A 171 6.30 -3.25 -17.63
CA CYS A 171 6.70 -4.47 -16.90
C CYS A 171 5.52 -5.32 -16.43
N LEU A 172 4.30 -4.80 -16.57
CA LEU A 172 3.09 -5.38 -16.05
C LEU A 172 2.05 -5.49 -17.15
N ASN A 173 1.67 -6.72 -17.49
CA ASN A 173 0.47 -6.94 -18.29
C ASN A 173 -0.77 -6.75 -17.40
N LEU A 174 -1.30 -5.51 -17.39
CA LEU A 174 -2.45 -5.14 -16.57
C LEU A 174 -3.73 -5.94 -16.91
N GLN A 175 -3.84 -6.50 -18.11
CA GLN A 175 -4.99 -7.36 -18.47
C GLN A 175 -5.06 -8.61 -17.58
N GLN A 176 -3.94 -9.06 -17.03
CA GLN A 176 -3.93 -10.22 -16.16
C GLN A 176 -4.62 -9.98 -14.83
N TYR A 177 -4.61 -8.73 -14.34
CA TYR A 177 -5.35 -8.34 -13.14
C TYR A 177 -6.85 -8.35 -13.36
N CYS A 178 -7.30 -8.53 -14.61
CA CYS A 178 -8.70 -8.52 -15.00
C CYS A 178 -9.27 -9.94 -15.18
N ARG A 179 -8.47 -10.95 -14.88
CA ARG A 179 -8.83 -12.36 -15.10
C ARG A 179 -9.94 -12.82 -14.14
N PRO A 180 -10.92 -13.60 -14.62
CA PRO A 180 -12.05 -14.06 -13.79
C PRO A 180 -11.62 -15.06 -12.71
N GLU A 181 -10.45 -15.71 -12.85
CA GLU A 181 -9.93 -16.67 -11.88
C GLU A 181 -9.40 -16.01 -10.59
N ILE A 182 -9.29 -14.68 -10.56
CA ILE A 182 -8.78 -13.93 -9.41
C ILE A 182 -9.80 -13.94 -8.26
N GLN A 183 -9.40 -14.50 -7.12
CA GLN A 183 -10.23 -14.65 -5.93
C GLN A 183 -9.98 -13.56 -4.87
N PHE A 184 -8.88 -12.80 -4.97
CA PHE A 184 -8.60 -11.67 -4.07
C PHE A 184 -9.26 -10.36 -4.49
N ASN A 185 -10.11 -10.37 -5.51
CA ASN A 185 -10.73 -9.17 -6.04
C ASN A 185 -11.53 -8.37 -4.98
N HIS A 186 -12.24 -9.08 -4.08
CA HIS A 186 -13.00 -8.46 -3.00
C HIS A 186 -12.18 -8.22 -1.72
N SER A 187 -11.02 -8.86 -1.55
CA SER A 187 -10.17 -8.72 -0.35
C SER A 187 -9.03 -7.73 -0.51
N LEU A 188 -8.60 -7.44 -1.74
CA LEU A 188 -7.55 -6.48 -1.99
C LEU A 188 -7.95 -5.09 -1.48
N ARG A 189 -7.05 -4.47 -0.71
CA ARG A 189 -7.20 -3.13 -0.12
C ARG A 189 -6.12 -2.20 -0.62
N GLN A 190 -4.94 -2.71 -0.92
CA GLN A 190 -3.81 -1.90 -1.35
C GLN A 190 -3.10 -2.54 -2.54
N LEU A 191 -2.97 -1.75 -3.61
CA LEU A 191 -2.22 -2.09 -4.81
C LEU A 191 -1.11 -1.05 -5.01
N ILE A 192 0.14 -1.50 -5.01
CA ILE A 192 1.31 -0.64 -5.16
C ILE A 192 2.08 -1.12 -6.39
N LEU A 193 2.14 -0.30 -7.43
CA LEU A 193 2.86 -0.57 -8.68
C LEU A 193 3.85 0.57 -8.95
N ASN A 194 4.84 0.72 -8.05
CA ASN A 194 5.82 1.79 -8.16
C ASN A 194 6.93 1.39 -9.12
N ARG A 195 7.45 2.31 -9.94
CA ARG A 195 8.55 2.01 -10.89
C ARG A 195 8.28 0.77 -11.75
N CYS A 196 7.05 0.62 -12.23
CA CYS A 196 6.62 -0.48 -13.09
C CYS A 196 6.52 -0.08 -14.58
N HIS A 197 7.12 1.06 -14.96
CA HIS A 197 7.08 1.63 -16.30
C HIS A 197 5.65 1.85 -16.85
N ILE A 198 4.67 2.07 -15.97
CA ILE A 198 3.29 2.28 -16.38
C ILE A 198 3.19 3.59 -17.20
N THR A 199 2.71 3.49 -18.44
CA THR A 199 2.46 4.64 -19.31
C THR A 199 1.06 5.21 -19.10
N ASN A 200 0.67 6.25 -19.86
CA ASN A 200 -0.71 6.75 -19.82
C ASN A 200 -1.75 5.69 -20.20
N ARG A 201 -1.43 4.77 -21.12
CA ARG A 201 -2.33 3.67 -21.50
C ARG A 201 -2.55 2.71 -20.34
N GLY A 202 -1.46 2.34 -19.65
CA GLY A 202 -1.56 1.52 -18.44
C GLY A 202 -2.31 2.23 -17.31
N PHE A 203 -2.12 3.55 -17.15
CA PHE A 203 -2.85 4.35 -16.18
C PHE A 203 -4.36 4.40 -16.47
N GLU A 204 -4.76 4.61 -17.73
CA GLU A 204 -6.14 4.50 -18.19
C GLU A 204 -6.71 3.10 -17.91
N ALA A 205 -5.99 2.05 -18.30
CA ALA A 205 -6.35 0.66 -18.04
C ALA A 205 -6.59 0.34 -16.56
N LEU A 206 -5.81 0.94 -15.65
CA LEU A 206 -6.01 0.78 -14.20
C LEU A 206 -7.36 1.35 -13.75
N PHE A 207 -7.72 2.54 -14.22
CA PHE A 207 -8.99 3.17 -13.88
C PHE A 207 -10.18 2.53 -14.60
N ASP A 208 -9.96 2.04 -15.82
CA ASP A 208 -10.99 1.43 -16.65
C ASP A 208 -11.29 -0.01 -16.27
N MET A 209 -10.28 -0.82 -15.97
CA MET A 209 -10.47 -2.26 -15.76
C MET A 209 -10.22 -2.66 -14.31
N VAL A 210 -9.13 -2.20 -13.70
CA VAL A 210 -8.71 -2.67 -12.38
C VAL A 210 -9.65 -2.12 -11.30
N ILE A 211 -9.92 -0.82 -11.25
CA ILE A 211 -10.77 -0.24 -10.18
C ILE A 211 -12.17 -0.89 -10.12
N HIS A 212 -12.77 -1.28 -11.26
CA HIS A 212 -14.07 -1.97 -11.25
C HIS A 212 -14.01 -3.37 -10.67
N GLN A 213 -12.92 -4.09 -10.93
CA GLN A 213 -12.76 -5.47 -10.48
C GLN A 213 -12.43 -5.55 -8.99
N TYR A 214 -11.82 -4.51 -8.42
CA TYR A 214 -11.44 -4.45 -7.02
C TYR A 214 -12.30 -3.44 -6.24
N PRO A 215 -13.58 -3.76 -5.92
CA PRO A 215 -14.53 -2.80 -5.35
C PRO A 215 -14.11 -2.25 -3.98
N ASN A 216 -13.28 -2.99 -3.26
CA ASN A 216 -12.80 -2.63 -1.92
C ASN A 216 -11.37 -2.06 -1.92
N LEU A 217 -10.80 -1.76 -3.10
CA LEU A 217 -9.47 -1.16 -3.20
C LEU A 217 -9.48 0.23 -2.56
N GLN A 218 -8.66 0.40 -1.53
CA GLN A 218 -8.52 1.62 -0.76
C GLN A 218 -7.28 2.40 -1.15
N LYS A 219 -6.18 1.76 -1.52
CA LYS A 219 -4.90 2.44 -1.77
C LYS A 219 -4.33 2.02 -3.12
N LEU A 220 -4.03 3.00 -3.98
CA LEU A 220 -3.40 2.80 -5.29
C LEU A 220 -2.15 3.67 -5.41
N TYR A 221 -0.97 3.05 -5.43
CA TYR A 221 0.30 3.76 -5.51
C TYR A 221 1.00 3.47 -6.83
N LEU A 222 1.33 4.52 -7.58
CA LEU A 222 1.91 4.47 -8.92
C LEU A 222 3.11 5.42 -9.02
N CYS A 223 3.90 5.53 -7.96
CA CYS A 223 5.03 6.43 -7.91
C CYS A 223 6.15 6.00 -8.88
N LYS A 224 6.86 6.98 -9.44
CA LYS A 224 8.05 6.79 -10.30
C LYS A 224 7.76 5.94 -11.55
N ASN A 225 6.59 6.10 -12.17
CA ASN A 225 6.22 5.49 -13.45
C ASN A 225 6.46 6.48 -14.62
N GLN A 226 5.91 6.19 -15.81
CA GLN A 226 6.06 6.98 -17.02
C GLN A 226 4.77 7.74 -17.40
N ILE A 227 3.93 8.06 -16.41
CA ILE A 227 2.67 8.77 -16.64
C ILE A 227 2.99 10.22 -17.01
N THR A 228 2.52 10.68 -18.16
CA THR A 228 2.74 12.04 -18.68
C THR A 228 1.47 12.88 -18.71
N SER A 229 0.29 12.28 -18.53
CA SER A 229 -1.00 12.98 -18.47
C SER A 229 -1.99 12.31 -17.52
N LEU A 230 -2.81 13.13 -16.85
CA LEU A 230 -3.92 12.80 -15.96
C LEU A 230 -5.28 13.02 -16.60
N ARG A 231 -5.33 13.33 -17.91
CA ARG A 231 -6.58 13.61 -18.64
C ARG A 231 -7.67 12.56 -18.39
N CYS A 232 -7.29 11.30 -18.26
CA CYS A 232 -8.22 10.20 -18.01
C CYS A 232 -9.03 10.38 -16.72
N LEU A 233 -8.46 11.03 -15.69
CA LEU A 233 -9.12 11.30 -14.41
C LEU A 233 -10.26 12.32 -14.52
N ALA A 234 -10.25 13.15 -15.57
CA ALA A 234 -11.24 14.20 -15.79
C ALA A 234 -12.40 13.78 -16.70
N SER A 235 -12.38 12.57 -17.25
CA SER A 235 -13.50 12.05 -18.03
C SER A 235 -14.74 11.90 -17.13
N GLU A 236 -15.92 12.26 -17.63
CA GLU A 236 -17.18 12.06 -16.89
C GLU A 236 -17.38 10.59 -16.52
N GLU A 237 -16.93 9.67 -17.39
CA GLU A 237 -16.89 8.25 -17.07
C GLU A 237 -15.98 7.97 -15.88
N ALA A 238 -14.73 8.44 -15.86
CA ALA A 238 -13.82 8.21 -14.72
C ALA A 238 -14.36 8.82 -13.41
N LEU A 239 -14.96 10.01 -13.47
CA LEU A 239 -15.53 10.70 -12.31
C LEU A 239 -16.77 9.99 -11.77
N ARG A 240 -17.65 9.48 -12.65
CA ARG A 240 -18.80 8.65 -12.24
C ARG A 240 -18.34 7.34 -11.61
N ARG A 241 -17.28 6.74 -12.15
CA ARG A 241 -16.72 5.45 -11.69
C ARG A 241 -15.98 5.59 -10.36
N ALA A 242 -15.22 6.66 -10.19
CA ALA A 242 -14.51 6.95 -8.94
C ALA A 242 -15.45 7.21 -7.75
N ARG A 243 -16.73 7.56 -7.98
CA ARG A 243 -17.74 7.59 -6.92
C ARG A 243 -18.09 6.19 -6.37
N TYR A 244 -17.86 5.13 -7.14
CA TYR A 244 -18.11 3.75 -6.71
C TYR A 244 -16.86 3.08 -6.13
N SER A 245 -15.67 3.66 -6.32
CA SER A 245 -14.46 3.09 -5.74
C SER A 245 -14.36 3.46 -4.26
N GLN A 246 -13.96 2.50 -3.43
CA GLN A 246 -13.58 2.76 -2.04
C GLN A 246 -12.17 3.38 -1.95
N LEU A 247 -11.69 4.02 -3.02
CA LEU A 247 -10.32 4.49 -3.12
C LEU A 247 -10.11 5.66 -2.17
N GLU A 248 -9.46 5.35 -1.06
CA GLU A 248 -9.09 6.29 -0.03
C GLU A 248 -7.74 6.94 -0.34
N GLU A 249 -6.80 6.30 -1.03
CA GLU A 249 -5.46 6.85 -1.27
C GLU A 249 -4.97 6.66 -2.70
N LEU A 250 -4.47 7.74 -3.32
CA LEU A 250 -3.81 7.72 -4.62
C LEU A 250 -2.45 8.42 -4.54
N ALA A 251 -1.38 7.73 -4.92
CA ALA A 251 -0.02 8.26 -4.93
C ALA A 251 0.55 8.23 -6.36
N LEU A 252 0.93 9.40 -6.88
CA LEU A 252 1.41 9.58 -8.26
C LEU A 252 2.80 10.23 -8.30
N SER A 253 3.55 10.16 -7.20
CA SER A 253 4.80 10.91 -7.08
C SER A 253 5.82 10.53 -8.15
N ASP A 254 6.69 11.47 -8.51
CA ASP A 254 7.86 11.22 -9.36
C ASP A 254 7.54 10.70 -10.78
N ASN A 255 6.35 11.00 -11.31
CA ASN A 255 5.97 10.76 -12.70
C ASN A 255 6.29 11.97 -13.61
N PRO A 256 6.57 11.78 -14.91
CA PRO A 256 6.86 12.86 -15.84
C PRO A 256 5.73 13.89 -16.03
N VAL A 257 4.49 13.56 -15.71
CA VAL A 257 3.35 14.49 -15.70
C VAL A 257 3.61 15.71 -14.82
N TRP A 258 4.53 15.60 -13.85
CA TRP A 258 4.97 16.70 -12.99
C TRP A 258 6.12 17.52 -13.58
N SER A 259 6.77 17.07 -14.65
CA SER A 259 8.02 17.68 -15.15
C SER A 259 7.80 18.62 -16.33
N SER A 260 6.65 18.58 -17.02
CA SER A 260 6.39 19.41 -18.20
C SER A 260 5.66 20.71 -17.86
N PRO A 261 6.28 21.89 -18.08
CA PRO A 261 5.61 23.17 -17.84
C PRO A 261 4.54 23.51 -18.89
N GLN A 262 4.58 22.90 -20.08
CA GLN A 262 3.70 23.26 -21.20
C GLN A 262 2.23 22.84 -20.99
N ASN A 263 1.98 21.80 -20.18
CA ASN A 263 0.63 21.28 -19.90
C ASN A 263 0.25 21.41 -18.42
N ALA A 264 1.04 22.14 -17.62
CA ALA A 264 0.88 22.19 -16.17
C ALA A 264 -0.53 22.64 -15.75
N ASP A 265 -1.12 23.62 -16.44
CA ASP A 265 -2.45 24.14 -16.10
C ASP A 265 -3.59 23.14 -16.38
N ASP A 266 -3.53 22.43 -17.51
CA ASP A 266 -4.52 21.40 -17.86
C ASP A 266 -4.41 20.19 -16.93
N GLU A 267 -3.20 19.71 -16.67
CA GLU A 267 -2.96 18.58 -15.76
C GLU A 267 -3.38 18.90 -14.33
N GLN A 268 -3.15 20.15 -13.91
CA GLN A 268 -3.62 20.65 -12.64
C GLN A 268 -5.15 20.74 -12.59
N ARG A 269 -5.81 21.15 -13.68
CA ARG A 269 -7.28 21.19 -13.78
C ARG A 269 -7.88 19.80 -13.70
N TYR A 270 -7.29 18.82 -14.40
CA TYR A 270 -7.75 17.43 -14.35
C TYR A 270 -7.66 16.85 -12.94
N LEU A 271 -6.54 17.11 -12.26
CA LEU A 271 -6.37 16.74 -10.86
C LEU A 271 -7.39 17.43 -9.96
N GLY A 272 -7.65 18.72 -10.14
CA GLY A 272 -8.63 19.48 -9.39
C GLY A 272 -10.04 18.90 -9.52
N LEU A 273 -10.48 18.60 -10.74
CA LEU A 273 -11.78 17.97 -11.00
C LEU A 273 -11.90 16.59 -10.36
N PHE A 274 -10.83 15.79 -10.45
CA PHE A 274 -10.76 14.49 -9.80
C PHE A 274 -10.88 14.65 -8.29
N LEU A 275 -10.13 15.56 -7.68
CA LEU A 275 -10.16 15.83 -6.25
C LEU A 275 -11.50 16.35 -5.73
N GLU A 276 -12.13 17.29 -6.44
CA GLU A 276 -13.42 17.84 -6.06
C GLU A 276 -14.51 16.77 -6.02
N ARG A 277 -14.45 15.79 -6.93
CA ARG A 277 -15.50 14.78 -7.11
C ARG A 277 -15.18 13.43 -6.48
N CYS A 278 -13.91 13.13 -6.26
CA CYS A 278 -13.41 11.87 -5.73
C CYS A 278 -12.71 12.19 -4.42
N ALA A 279 -13.28 11.72 -3.31
CA ALA A 279 -12.80 12.12 -1.99
C ALA A 279 -11.62 11.25 -1.52
N VAL A 280 -10.60 11.21 -2.38
CA VAL A 280 -9.35 10.49 -2.23
C VAL A 280 -8.38 11.31 -1.35
N ARG A 281 -7.74 10.65 -0.39
CA ARG A 281 -6.56 11.13 0.34
C ARG A 281 -5.35 11.07 -0.61
N LEU A 282 -4.83 12.21 -1.01
CA LEU A 282 -3.61 12.23 -1.80
C LEU A 282 -2.41 12.34 -0.85
N TRP A 283 -1.62 11.28 -0.77
CA TRP A 283 -0.47 11.23 0.14
C TRP A 283 0.77 11.91 -0.44
N TYR A 284 1.05 11.70 -1.73
CA TYR A 284 2.25 12.24 -2.37
C TYR A 284 2.02 12.60 -3.83
N PHE A 285 2.22 13.87 -4.13
CA PHE A 285 2.34 14.43 -5.48
C PHE A 285 3.79 14.89 -5.68
N GLY A 286 4.52 14.17 -6.54
CA GLY A 286 5.90 14.52 -6.95
C GLY A 286 7.05 14.25 -5.96
N TYR A 287 8.28 14.23 -6.48
CA TYR A 287 9.54 14.03 -5.76
C TYR A 287 10.08 15.37 -5.27
N ARG A 288 10.54 15.49 -4.02
CA ARG A 288 11.42 16.60 -3.55
C ARG A 288 11.07 18.01 -4.05
N PHE A 289 9.81 18.44 -3.94
CA PHE A 289 9.39 19.74 -4.50
C PHE A 289 9.26 20.90 -3.52
N TYR A 290 9.96 20.85 -2.37
CA TYR A 290 10.11 22.05 -1.55
C TYR A 290 10.77 23.22 -2.32
N ASN A 291 11.43 22.98 -3.46
CA ASN A 291 12.18 24.00 -4.21
C ASN A 291 11.68 24.32 -5.64
N SER A 292 10.79 23.54 -6.28
CA SER A 292 10.33 23.87 -7.64
C SER A 292 8.82 24.06 -7.71
N ARG A 293 8.43 25.30 -8.05
CA ARG A 293 7.08 25.88 -8.12
C ARG A 293 6.19 25.25 -9.20
N ILE A 294 5.96 23.94 -9.14
CA ILE A 294 5.27 23.18 -10.20
C ILE A 294 3.76 23.07 -9.96
N PHE A 295 3.28 23.23 -8.72
CA PHE A 295 1.85 23.39 -8.45
C PHE A 295 1.42 24.84 -8.62
N SER A 296 0.26 25.08 -9.23
CA SER A 296 -0.45 26.32 -8.97
C SER A 296 -0.69 26.43 -7.46
N PRO A 297 -0.66 27.64 -6.90
CA PRO A 297 -1.04 27.89 -5.51
C PRO A 297 -2.37 27.22 -5.14
N THR A 298 -3.31 27.09 -6.09
CA THR A 298 -4.62 26.46 -5.92
C THR A 298 -4.52 24.96 -5.62
N ASN A 299 -3.74 24.19 -6.38
CA ASN A 299 -3.62 22.75 -6.15
C ASN A 299 -2.82 22.44 -4.89
N GLN A 300 -1.76 23.20 -4.63
CA GLN A 300 -1.03 23.11 -3.37
C GLN A 300 -1.95 23.43 -2.19
N HIS A 301 -2.78 24.47 -2.33
CA HIS A 301 -3.79 24.82 -1.33
C HIS A 301 -4.77 23.68 -1.08
N TRP A 302 -5.37 23.08 -2.12
CA TRP A 302 -6.31 21.96 -1.95
C TRP A 302 -5.64 20.72 -1.32
N LEU A 303 -4.41 20.41 -1.68
CA LEU A 303 -3.63 19.33 -1.07
C LEU A 303 -3.35 19.61 0.41
N ASP A 304 -2.94 20.83 0.74
CA ASP A 304 -2.71 21.24 2.11
C ASP A 304 -4.01 21.24 2.93
N VAL A 305 -5.13 21.66 2.33
CA VAL A 305 -6.48 21.64 2.94
C VAL A 305 -6.88 20.20 3.23
N ASN A 306 -6.72 19.31 2.25
CA ASN A 306 -7.03 17.89 2.38
C ASN A 306 -6.17 17.24 3.48
N LYS A 307 -4.85 17.46 3.44
CA LYS A 307 -3.90 16.89 4.41
C LYS A 307 -4.19 17.39 5.83
N SER A 308 -4.34 18.71 5.98
CA SER A 308 -4.57 19.36 7.27
C SER A 308 -5.92 18.99 7.88
N GLY A 309 -6.99 19.05 7.07
CA GLY A 309 -8.32 18.68 7.50
C GLY A 309 -8.39 17.23 7.97
N ARG A 310 -7.80 16.30 7.20
CA ARG A 310 -7.81 14.88 7.55
C ARG A 310 -6.97 14.54 8.78
N PHE A 311 -5.81 15.20 8.94
CA PHE A 311 -5.02 15.06 10.17
C PHE A 311 -5.85 15.40 11.41
N LEU A 312 -6.66 16.46 11.36
CA LEU A 312 -7.53 16.84 12.49
C LEU A 312 -8.64 15.81 12.77
N ILE A 313 -9.22 15.19 11.74
CA ILE A 313 -10.19 14.11 11.97
C ILE A 313 -9.53 12.88 12.58
N ASP A 314 -8.40 12.44 12.01
CA ASP A 314 -7.73 11.19 12.42
C ASP A 314 -7.19 11.28 13.86
N GLN A 315 -6.92 12.49 14.37
CA GLN A 315 -6.54 12.73 15.78
C GLN A 315 -7.74 12.74 16.76
N GLY A 316 -8.96 12.42 16.32
CA GLY A 316 -10.13 12.26 17.18
C GLY A 316 -10.94 13.52 17.47
N PHE A 317 -10.61 14.67 16.84
CA PHE A 317 -11.40 15.91 17.04
C PHE A 317 -12.82 15.81 16.45
N GLY A 318 -13.11 14.78 15.64
CA GLY A 318 -14.41 14.59 14.97
C GLY A 318 -15.61 14.44 15.90
N ASP A 319 -15.44 13.96 17.13
CA ASP A 319 -16.56 13.72 18.05
C ASP A 319 -17.02 14.99 18.78
N GLU A 320 -16.12 15.94 19.04
CA GLU A 320 -16.45 17.23 19.69
C GLU A 320 -17.03 18.26 18.71
N ILE A 321 -16.76 18.12 17.40
CA ILE A 321 -17.11 19.13 16.40
C ILE A 321 -18.60 19.08 16.02
N GLY A 322 -19.36 18.05 16.40
CA GLY A 322 -20.78 17.94 16.08
C GLY A 322 -21.00 18.08 14.56
N TRP A 323 -20.68 17.03 13.82
CA TRP A 323 -20.88 16.96 12.37
C TRP A 323 -22.27 17.48 11.96
N PRO A 324 -22.39 18.27 10.87
CA PRO A 324 -23.69 18.61 10.35
C PRO A 324 -24.41 17.29 10.02
N LYS A 325 -25.51 17.00 10.71
CA LYS A 325 -26.43 15.96 10.24
C LYS A 325 -26.85 16.37 8.83
N CYS A 326 -26.61 15.52 7.83
CA CYS A 326 -27.17 15.73 6.50
C CYS A 326 -28.69 15.88 6.64
N GLU A 327 -29.19 17.11 6.51
CA GLU A 327 -30.62 17.39 6.40
C GLU A 327 -31.11 17.10 4.98
N SER A 328 -30.83 15.91 4.46
CA SER A 328 -31.62 15.36 3.36
C SER A 328 -32.74 14.55 3.99
N LYS A 329 -33.92 15.17 4.13
CA LYS A 329 -35.18 14.52 4.50
C LYS A 329 -35.59 13.49 3.43
N SER A 330 -34.94 12.32 3.40
CA SER A 330 -35.48 11.09 2.83
C SER A 330 -34.52 9.90 3.07
N CYS A 331 -34.39 9.45 4.32
CA CYS A 331 -34.22 8.02 4.62
C CYS A 331 -34.28 7.83 6.13
N SER A 332 -35.39 7.26 6.57
CA SER A 332 -35.72 6.93 7.94
C SER A 332 -35.16 5.55 8.35
N THR A 333 -34.49 5.54 9.50
CA THR A 333 -34.39 4.42 10.49
C THR A 333 -33.60 3.18 10.03
N THR A 334 -32.52 2.72 10.67
CA THR A 334 -32.38 2.39 12.10
C THR A 334 -30.90 2.31 12.48
N MET A 335 -30.54 2.83 13.65
CA MET A 335 -29.21 2.74 14.25
C MET A 335 -28.93 1.34 14.80
N LEU A 336 -27.73 0.83 14.52
CA LEU A 336 -27.01 -0.09 15.40
C LEU A 336 -25.54 0.33 15.44
N ALA A 337 -25.04 0.46 16.67
CA ALA A 337 -23.73 0.98 17.02
C ALA A 337 -22.62 0.08 16.49
N THR A 338 -21.83 0.57 15.54
CA THR A 338 -20.48 0.08 15.22
C THR A 338 -19.63 1.28 14.82
N ALA A 339 -18.36 1.27 15.24
CA ALA A 339 -17.37 2.32 15.06
C ALA A 339 -17.44 2.94 13.66
N ARG A 340 -17.90 4.19 13.57
CA ARG A 340 -17.99 4.91 12.30
C ARG A 340 -16.57 5.24 11.83
N LYS A 341 -16.11 4.55 10.79
CA LYS A 341 -15.05 5.04 9.89
C LYS A 341 -15.27 6.54 9.68
N PRO A 342 -14.25 7.41 9.80
CA PRO A 342 -14.43 8.83 9.56
C PRO A 342 -14.98 9.01 8.15
N SER A 343 -16.23 9.49 8.07
CA SER A 343 -16.94 9.66 6.81
C SER A 343 -16.08 10.54 5.91
N ILE A 344 -15.72 9.98 4.76
CA ILE A 344 -14.95 10.66 3.73
C ILE A 344 -15.61 12.02 3.45
N THR A 345 -14.96 13.11 3.85
CA THR A 345 -15.49 14.47 3.72
C THR A 345 -15.12 15.04 2.35
N PRO A 346 -16.10 15.52 1.56
CA PRO A 346 -15.84 16.23 0.30
C PRO A 346 -14.84 17.37 0.49
N LEU A 347 -13.94 17.54 -0.49
CA LEU A 347 -12.89 18.53 -0.38
C LEU A 347 -13.44 19.96 -0.15
N SER A 348 -14.58 20.25 -0.77
CA SER A 348 -15.32 21.51 -0.65
C SER A 348 -15.80 21.84 0.76
N LEU A 349 -15.94 20.85 1.66
CA LEU A 349 -16.39 21.07 3.04
C LEU A 349 -15.26 21.34 4.02
N TRP A 350 -14.01 21.04 3.66
CA TRP A 350 -12.86 21.24 4.55
C TRP A 350 -12.65 22.68 4.99
N PRO A 351 -12.82 23.71 4.14
CA PRO A 351 -12.73 25.09 4.62
C PRO A 351 -13.69 25.40 5.76
N PHE A 352 -14.91 24.85 5.72
CA PHE A 352 -15.91 25.03 6.77
C PHE A 352 -15.59 24.23 8.04
N ILE A 353 -15.08 23.00 7.88
CA ILE A 353 -14.66 22.16 9.01
C ILE A 353 -13.47 22.79 9.71
N LEU A 354 -12.44 23.19 8.95
CA LEU A 354 -11.30 23.92 9.49
C LEU A 354 -11.77 25.19 10.20
N ALA A 355 -12.75 25.90 9.65
CA ALA A 355 -13.29 27.08 10.30
C ALA A 355 -13.96 26.81 11.66
N LYS A 356 -14.62 25.66 11.80
CA LYS A 356 -15.29 25.23 13.02
C LYS A 356 -14.34 24.63 14.06
N VAL A 357 -13.32 23.89 13.62
CA VAL A 357 -12.27 23.32 14.49
C VAL A 357 -11.46 24.43 15.17
N TYR A 358 -11.19 25.51 14.44
CA TYR A 358 -10.42 26.66 14.91
C TYR A 358 -11.29 27.81 15.44
N ASP A 359 -12.53 27.55 15.85
CA ASP A 359 -13.32 28.54 16.59
C ASP A 359 -12.60 28.83 17.92
N PRO A 360 -12.22 30.09 18.20
CA PRO A 360 -11.54 30.47 19.45
C PRO A 360 -12.28 30.03 20.71
N ARG A 361 -13.60 29.82 20.61
CA ARG A 361 -14.46 29.37 21.71
C ARG A 361 -14.28 27.90 22.10
N ASN A 362 -13.61 27.11 21.27
CA ASN A 362 -13.38 25.68 21.47
C ASN A 362 -11.94 25.33 21.91
N HIS A 363 -11.06 26.32 22.10
CA HIS A 363 -9.65 26.06 22.40
C HIS A 363 -9.34 26.03 23.90
N ASN A 364 -9.11 24.83 24.42
CA ASN A 364 -8.13 24.53 25.47
C ASN A 364 -7.36 23.29 25.01
N THR A 365 -6.03 23.34 24.95
CA THR A 365 -5.10 22.25 24.58
C THR A 365 -4.85 22.07 23.06
N MET A 366 -3.94 22.86 22.49
CA MET A 366 -3.22 22.44 21.28
C MET A 366 -1.72 22.70 21.45
N ASP A 367 -0.92 21.64 21.32
CA ASP A 367 0.52 21.76 21.19
C ASP A 367 0.87 22.24 19.77
N SER A 368 1.19 23.53 19.67
CA SER A 368 1.54 24.23 18.42
C SER A 368 2.84 23.73 17.75
N SER A 369 3.55 22.78 18.37
CA SER A 369 4.85 22.32 17.89
C SER A 369 4.77 21.47 16.60
N HIS A 370 3.67 20.75 16.34
CA HIS A 370 3.57 19.79 15.23
C HIS A 370 3.46 20.49 13.84
N PRO A 371 4.31 20.15 12.85
CA PRO A 371 4.40 20.87 11.58
C PRO A 371 3.11 20.83 10.74
N ASP A 372 2.38 19.71 10.77
CA ASP A 372 1.10 19.61 10.06
C ASP A 372 -0.03 20.40 10.77
N LEU A 373 0.07 20.60 12.09
CA LEU A 373 -0.87 21.43 12.85
C LEU A 373 -0.63 22.93 12.57
N ARG A 374 0.63 23.35 12.42
CA ARG A 374 0.98 24.71 11.96
C ARG A 374 0.47 24.98 10.56
N ARG A 375 0.61 24.02 9.63
CA ARG A 375 0.05 24.12 8.28
C ARG A 375 -1.47 24.26 8.30
N ALA A 376 -2.15 23.46 9.12
CA ALA A 376 -3.60 23.55 9.31
C ALA A 376 -4.04 24.93 9.83
N ASN A 377 -3.33 25.47 10.82
CA ASN A 377 -3.55 26.82 11.36
C ASN A 377 -3.35 27.92 10.32
N ILE A 378 -2.26 27.85 9.55
CA ILE A 378 -1.95 28.80 8.47
C ILE A 378 -3.05 28.73 7.41
N LEU A 379 -3.48 27.54 7.02
CA LEU A 379 -4.55 27.36 6.05
C LEU A 379 -5.88 27.91 6.55
N TYR A 380 -6.25 27.66 7.81
CA TYR A 380 -7.42 28.27 8.43
C TYR A 380 -7.34 29.81 8.36
N PHE A 381 -6.18 30.38 8.70
CA PHE A 381 -5.98 31.83 8.65
C PHE A 381 -6.12 32.39 7.22
N LEU A 382 -5.60 31.68 6.22
CA LEU A 382 -5.72 32.02 4.80
C LEU A 382 -7.14 31.84 4.26
N ILE A 383 -7.88 30.84 4.74
CA ILE A 383 -9.29 30.62 4.41
C ILE A 383 -10.16 31.73 5.00
N ARG A 384 -9.90 32.13 6.25
CA ARG A 384 -10.67 33.14 6.99
C ARG A 384 -10.40 34.56 6.52
N ASN A 385 -9.14 34.90 6.26
CA ASN A 385 -8.70 36.28 6.01
C ASN A 385 -8.16 36.50 4.59
N GLY A 386 -8.06 35.45 3.77
CA GLY A 386 -7.54 35.53 2.41
C GLY A 386 -8.63 35.83 1.37
N PRO A 387 -8.25 36.42 0.22
CA PRO A 387 -9.19 36.83 -0.82
C PRO A 387 -9.87 35.66 -1.55
N VAL A 388 -9.39 34.42 -1.37
CA VAL A 388 -9.84 33.20 -2.07
C VAL A 388 -11.30 32.83 -1.76
N LEU A 389 -11.82 33.24 -0.60
CA LEU A 389 -13.24 33.12 -0.25
C LEU A 389 -13.97 34.46 -0.15
N ALA A 390 -13.25 35.59 -0.07
CA ALA A 390 -13.84 36.93 0.08
C ALA A 390 -14.75 37.34 -1.10
N GLY A 391 -14.60 36.70 -2.27
CA GLY A 391 -15.40 36.95 -3.47
C GLY A 391 -16.64 36.05 -3.66
N ARG A 392 -16.78 34.96 -2.91
CA ARG A 392 -17.99 34.12 -2.98
C ARG A 392 -19.00 34.61 -1.94
N LYS A 393 -19.80 35.61 -2.30
CA LYS A 393 -21.08 35.82 -1.64
C LYS A 393 -21.95 34.61 -1.94
N PHE A 394 -22.29 33.83 -0.92
CA PHE A 394 -23.41 32.91 -0.92
C PHE A 394 -24.44 33.41 0.09
#